data_AF-A0A0J9W6Q1-F1
#
_entry.id   AF-A0A0J9W6Q1-F1
#
_cell.length_a   1.000
_cell.length_b   1.000
_cell.length_c   1.000
_cell.angle_alpha   90.00
_cell.angle_beta   90.00
_cell.angle_gamma   90.00
#
_symmetry.space_group_name_H-M   'P 1'
#
loop_
_entity.id
_entity.type
_entity.pdbx_description
1 polymer ?
#
loop_
_entity_poly.entity_id
_entity_poly.type
_entity_poly.pdbx_seq_one_letter_code
_entity_poly.pdbx_strand_id
1 'polypeptide(L)'
;MCFDTGGLSLKTGSYMKDMKFDMSGASISASIFFALAQHGFSKNCEFMVALPIAENLIGPESVKVDSVIESFSGKTVEITNTDAEGEDLWRLPLDDYYLKELKSGIADIKSAAKTGTIYFYIRGLLAEESKTLQGK
;
A
#
# COMPACT_ATOMS: atom_id res chain seq x y z
N MET A 1 3.91 6.57 -2.73
CA MET A 1 3.54 7.53 -3.79
C MET A 1 4.62 7.58 -4.85
N CYS A 2 4.30 7.69 -6.15
CA CYS A 2 5.30 7.77 -7.21
C CYS A 2 6.10 9.08 -7.15
N PHE A 3 5.41 10.17 -6.85
CA PHE A 3 6.02 11.44 -6.48
C PHE A 3 5.07 12.15 -5.52
N ASP A 4 5.65 12.86 -4.57
CA ASP A 4 4.89 13.54 -3.52
C ASP A 4 5.35 14.99 -3.36
N THR A 5 4.53 15.92 -3.83
CA THR A 5 4.72 17.36 -3.60
C THR A 5 4.09 17.81 -2.29
N GLY A 6 3.30 16.98 -1.62
CA GLY A 6 2.45 17.33 -0.48
C GLY A 6 1.10 17.95 -0.85
N GLY A 7 0.74 18.00 -2.14
CA GLY A 7 -0.50 18.64 -2.59
C GLY A 7 -0.53 20.14 -2.29
N LEU A 8 -1.67 20.67 -1.83
CA LEU A 8 -1.80 22.08 -1.45
C LEU A 8 -1.01 22.43 -0.18
N SER A 9 -0.78 21.47 0.71
CA SER A 9 0.21 21.52 1.79
C SER A 9 1.62 21.28 1.26
N LEU A 10 2.06 22.14 0.35
CA LEU A 10 3.26 21.96 -0.45
C LEU A 10 4.53 21.78 0.40
N LYS A 11 5.27 20.69 0.15
CA LYS A 11 6.63 20.50 0.68
C LYS A 11 7.56 21.59 0.18
N THR A 12 8.43 22.11 1.04
CA THR A 12 9.34 23.20 0.68
C THR A 12 10.77 22.72 0.45
N GLY A 13 11.46 23.30 -0.56
CA GLY A 13 12.89 23.14 -0.79
C GLY A 13 13.41 21.71 -0.67
N SER A 14 14.25 21.47 0.34
CA SER A 14 14.90 20.17 0.59
C SER A 14 13.94 19.04 0.94
N TYR A 15 12.72 19.32 1.43
CA TYR A 15 11.73 18.32 1.78
C TYR A 15 11.03 17.70 0.55
N MET A 16 11.03 18.42 -0.59
CA MET A 16 10.53 17.88 -1.86
C MET A 16 11.59 17.06 -2.60
N LYS A 17 12.87 17.34 -2.32
CA LYS A 17 13.96 16.56 -2.90
C LYS A 17 13.82 15.11 -2.46
N ASP A 18 14.09 14.19 -3.39
CA ASP A 18 14.08 12.75 -3.14
C ASP A 18 12.67 12.14 -2.88
N MET A 19 11.58 12.89 -3.07
CA MET A 19 10.21 12.36 -2.95
C MET A 19 9.83 11.34 -4.05
N LYS A 20 10.65 11.19 -5.09
CA LYS A 20 10.58 10.04 -6.00
C LYS A 20 10.77 8.69 -5.28
N PHE A 21 11.40 8.69 -4.11
CA PHE A 21 11.63 7.48 -3.31
C PHE A 21 10.45 7.16 -2.38
N ASP A 22 9.37 7.96 -2.39
CA ASP A 22 8.18 7.68 -1.60
C ASP A 22 7.38 6.46 -2.13
N MET A 23 7.78 5.90 -3.28
CA MET A 23 7.30 4.60 -3.77
C MET A 23 8.17 3.42 -3.29
N SER A 24 9.21 3.67 -2.49
CA SER A 24 10.20 2.64 -2.12
C SER A 24 9.57 1.42 -1.45
N GLY A 25 8.59 1.62 -0.56
CA GLY A 25 7.81 0.53 0.03
C GLY A 25 7.18 -0.38 -1.04
N ALA A 26 6.54 0.21 -2.06
CA ALA A 26 5.87 -0.53 -3.12
C ALA A 26 6.87 -1.27 -4.02
N SER A 27 8.01 -0.63 -4.30
CA SER A 27 9.08 -1.24 -5.09
C SER A 27 9.70 -2.47 -4.39
N ILE A 28 9.89 -2.41 -3.07
CA ILE A 28 10.41 -3.54 -2.27
C ILE A 28 9.42 -4.70 -2.30
N SER A 29 8.13 -4.44 -2.07
CA SER A 29 7.09 -5.46 -2.06
C SER A 29 6.91 -6.13 -3.43
N ALA A 30 6.93 -5.35 -4.52
CA ALA A 30 6.91 -5.89 -5.87
C ALA A 30 8.14 -6.77 -6.15
N SER A 31 9.33 -6.35 -5.68
CA SER A 31 10.57 -7.11 -5.85
C SER A 31 10.53 -8.46 -5.11
N ILE A 32 10.02 -8.48 -3.87
CA ILE A 32 9.85 -9.72 -3.09
C ILE A 32 8.87 -10.65 -3.81
N PHE A 33 7.72 -10.13 -4.24
CA PHE A 33 6.72 -10.92 -4.96
C PHE A 33 7.30 -11.52 -6.25
N PHE A 34 8.05 -10.72 -7.02
CA PHE A 34 8.70 -11.17 -8.25
C PHE A 34 9.76 -12.25 -7.98
N ALA A 35 10.56 -12.11 -6.92
CA ALA A 35 11.52 -13.13 -6.51
C ALA A 35 10.83 -14.45 -6.10
N LEU A 36 9.75 -14.39 -5.33
CA LEU A 36 8.96 -15.57 -4.95
C LEU A 36 8.39 -16.30 -6.17
N ALA A 37 7.89 -15.54 -7.16
CA ALA A 37 7.38 -16.09 -8.41
C ALA A 37 8.48 -16.77 -9.23
N GLN A 38 9.66 -16.16 -9.36
CA GLN A 38 10.79 -16.72 -10.11
C GLN A 38 11.32 -18.03 -9.49
N HIS A 39 11.31 -18.14 -8.16
CA HIS A 39 11.82 -19.31 -7.45
C HIS A 39 10.78 -20.43 -7.27
N GLY A 40 9.59 -20.30 -7.85
CA GLY A 40 8.60 -21.39 -7.91
C GLY A 40 7.91 -21.70 -6.58
N PHE A 41 7.91 -20.76 -5.62
CA PHE A 41 7.19 -20.90 -4.35
C PHE A 41 5.66 -20.98 -4.52
N SER A 42 5.14 -20.68 -5.71
CA SER A 42 3.71 -20.68 -6.06
C SER A 42 3.04 -22.06 -6.07
N LYS A 43 3.80 -23.17 -5.98
CA LYS A 43 3.22 -24.52 -6.07
C LYS A 43 2.39 -24.93 -4.85
N ASN A 44 2.73 -24.41 -3.67
CA ASN A 44 2.06 -24.74 -2.41
C ASN A 44 1.55 -23.51 -1.65
N CYS A 45 1.88 -22.30 -2.11
CA CYS A 45 1.57 -21.04 -1.45
C CYS A 45 0.94 -20.06 -2.44
N GLU A 46 -0.28 -19.59 -2.16
CA GLU A 46 -0.84 -18.44 -2.88
C GLU A 46 -0.32 -17.14 -2.29
N PHE A 47 0.29 -16.29 -3.13
CA PHE A 47 0.75 -14.96 -2.76
C PHE A 47 -0.13 -13.88 -3.38
N MET A 48 -0.51 -12.91 -2.56
CA MET A 48 -1.18 -11.68 -3.00
C MET A 48 -0.33 -10.51 -2.55
N VAL A 49 -0.22 -9.47 -3.39
CA VAL A 49 0.43 -8.21 -3.05
C VAL A 49 -0.48 -7.05 -3.43
N ALA A 50 -0.78 -6.17 -2.47
CA ALA A 50 -1.51 -4.93 -2.72
C ALA A 50 -0.52 -3.78 -2.86
N LEU A 51 -0.52 -3.10 -4.01
CA LEU A 51 0.36 -1.98 -4.32
C LEU A 51 -0.48 -0.75 -4.66
N PRO A 52 -0.77 0.12 -3.69
CA PRO A 52 -1.42 1.39 -3.97
C PRO A 52 -0.43 2.32 -4.66
N ILE A 53 -0.73 2.70 -5.90
CA ILE A 53 0.14 3.55 -6.73
C ILE A 53 -0.63 4.83 -7.07
N ALA A 54 -0.05 5.97 -6.70
CA ALA A 54 -0.63 7.30 -6.88
C ALA A 54 0.48 8.37 -6.90
N GLU A 55 0.14 9.57 -7.36
CA GLU A 55 1.00 10.77 -7.34
C GLU A 55 0.30 11.90 -6.59
N ASN A 56 0.96 12.57 -5.65
CA ASN A 56 0.39 13.68 -4.90
C ASN A 56 0.97 14.96 -5.48
N LEU A 57 0.23 15.59 -6.39
CA LEU A 57 0.66 16.74 -7.17
C LEU A 57 -0.23 17.96 -6.92
N ILE A 58 0.33 19.15 -7.14
CA ILE A 58 -0.45 20.39 -7.23
C ILE A 58 -1.09 20.50 -8.61
N GLY A 59 -2.40 20.72 -8.64
CA GLY A 59 -3.16 21.00 -9.84
C GLY A 59 -4.58 21.50 -9.53
N PRO A 60 -5.39 21.74 -10.56
CA PRO A 60 -6.77 22.21 -10.41
C PRO A 60 -7.65 21.26 -9.60
N GLU A 61 -7.35 19.96 -9.64
CA GLU A 61 -8.08 18.88 -8.97
C GLU A 61 -7.46 18.49 -7.61
N SER A 62 -6.50 19.27 -7.10
CA SER A 62 -5.90 18.97 -5.79
C SER A 62 -6.95 19.07 -4.68
N VAL A 63 -6.92 18.12 -3.76
CA VAL A 63 -7.75 18.13 -2.55
C VAL A 63 -7.46 19.39 -1.76
N LYS A 64 -8.51 20.09 -1.32
CA LYS A 64 -8.36 21.29 -0.50
C LYS A 64 -8.15 20.91 0.97
N VAL A 65 -7.30 21.66 1.66
CA VAL A 65 -7.29 21.64 3.13
C VAL A 65 -8.68 22.02 3.64
N ASP A 66 -9.09 21.41 4.74
CA ASP A 66 -10.43 21.45 5.36
C ASP A 66 -11.53 20.77 4.53
N SER A 67 -11.17 20.01 3.48
CA SER A 67 -12.14 19.16 2.79
C SER A 67 -12.51 17.95 3.64
N VAL A 68 -13.79 17.59 3.67
CA VAL A 68 -14.25 16.33 4.23
C VAL A 68 -14.48 15.35 3.10
N ILE A 69 -13.76 14.23 3.11
CA ILE A 69 -13.87 13.17 2.10
C ILE A 69 -14.42 11.90 2.74
N GLU A 70 -15.12 11.10 1.94
CA GLU A 70 -15.58 9.78 2.35
C GLU A 70 -14.51 8.73 1.99
N SER A 71 -14.08 7.96 2.99
CA SER A 71 -13.16 6.84 2.83
C SER A 71 -13.87 5.62 2.23
N PHE A 72 -13.10 4.59 1.85
CA PHE A 72 -13.67 3.36 1.28
C PHE A 72 -14.60 2.62 2.26
N SER A 73 -14.34 2.71 3.57
CA SER A 73 -15.21 2.19 4.63
C SER A 73 -16.47 3.02 4.93
N GLY A 74 -16.72 4.09 4.17
CA GLY A 74 -17.88 4.97 4.36
C GLY A 74 -17.76 5.92 5.55
N LYS A 75 -16.57 6.04 6.14
CA LYS A 75 -16.29 7.03 7.19
C LYS A 75 -15.88 8.34 6.55
N THR A 76 -16.21 9.46 7.17
CA THR A 76 -15.76 10.79 6.74
C THR A 76 -14.45 11.17 7.41
N VAL A 77 -13.50 11.69 6.64
CA VAL A 77 -12.20 12.17 7.12
C VAL A 77 -12.01 13.62 6.71
N GLU A 78 -11.65 14.45 7.67
CA GLU A 78 -11.30 15.86 7.44
C GLU A 78 -9.81 15.98 7.11
N ILE A 79 -9.53 16.61 5.97
CA ILE A 79 -8.17 16.81 5.48
C ILE A 79 -7.59 18.08 6.06
N THR A 80 -6.85 17.95 7.16
CA THR A 80 -6.14 19.08 7.77
C THR A 80 -4.76 19.33 7.13
N ASN A 81 -4.19 18.33 6.45
CA ASN A 81 -2.92 18.42 5.75
C ASN A 81 -2.88 17.46 4.55
N THR A 82 -2.70 17.96 3.32
CA THR A 82 -2.63 17.12 2.12
C THR A 82 -1.28 16.41 1.92
N ASP A 83 -0.30 16.69 2.79
CA ASP A 83 0.99 16.00 2.93
C ASP A 83 0.90 14.76 3.85
N ALA A 84 -0.31 14.45 4.33
CA ALA A 84 -0.63 13.24 5.07
C ALA A 84 -1.28 12.19 4.15
N GLU A 85 -0.80 12.06 2.91
CA GLU A 85 -1.37 11.21 1.86
C GLU A 85 -1.41 9.71 2.18
N GLY A 86 -0.63 9.28 3.18
CA GLY A 86 -0.65 7.90 3.67
C GLY A 86 -1.82 7.55 4.60
N GLU A 87 -2.60 8.52 5.10
CA GLU A 87 -3.67 8.30 6.10
C GLU A 87 -5.02 8.74 5.57
N ASP A 88 -5.92 7.79 5.22
CA ASP A 88 -7.32 7.97 4.78
C ASP A 88 -7.63 9.07 3.74
N LEU A 89 -6.60 9.80 3.28
CA LEU A 89 -6.63 11.00 2.45
C LEU A 89 -6.95 10.64 1.00
N TRP A 90 -6.53 9.46 0.60
CA TRP A 90 -6.75 8.92 -0.72
C TRP A 90 -7.84 7.86 -0.65
N ARG A 91 -8.68 7.78 -1.69
CA ARG A 91 -9.60 6.65 -1.94
C ARG A 91 -8.87 5.32 -2.21
N LEU A 92 -7.61 5.22 -1.77
CA LEU A 92 -6.83 4.00 -1.85
C LEU A 92 -7.40 3.02 -0.81
N PRO A 93 -7.51 1.73 -1.16
CA PRO A 93 -8.01 0.71 -0.27
C PRO A 93 -6.92 0.35 0.74
N LEU A 94 -6.62 1.25 1.67
CA LEU A 94 -5.62 1.08 2.73
C LEU A 94 -6.20 1.37 4.12
N ASP A 95 -7.50 1.57 4.21
CA ASP A 95 -8.16 1.72 5.49
C ASP A 95 -8.16 0.38 6.25
N ASP A 96 -8.30 0.46 7.57
CA ASP A 96 -8.37 -0.72 8.45
C ASP A 96 -9.43 -1.74 8.01
N TYR A 97 -10.44 -1.28 7.26
CA TYR A 97 -11.45 -2.14 6.68
C TYR A 97 -10.84 -3.06 5.59
N TYR A 98 -10.18 -2.49 4.57
CA TYR A 98 -9.55 -3.29 3.52
C TYR A 98 -8.39 -4.14 4.07
N LEU A 99 -7.63 -3.62 5.03
CA LEU A 99 -6.54 -4.36 5.66
C LEU A 99 -7.03 -5.63 6.37
N LYS A 100 -8.25 -5.63 6.93
CA LYS A 100 -8.86 -6.84 7.53
C LYS A 100 -9.18 -7.88 6.48
N GLU A 101 -9.65 -7.48 5.31
CA GLU A 101 -9.91 -8.40 4.18
C GLU A 101 -8.61 -8.99 3.62
N LEU A 102 -7.49 -8.25 3.74
CA LEU A 102 -6.17 -8.71 3.31
C LEU A 102 -5.40 -9.57 4.33
N LYS A 103 -5.84 -9.63 5.60
CA LYS A 103 -5.12 -10.40 6.64
C LYS A 103 -5.05 -11.88 6.26
N SER A 104 -3.84 -12.43 6.27
CA SER A 104 -3.64 -13.85 6.04
C SER A 104 -3.73 -14.66 7.33
N GLY A 105 -4.04 -15.95 7.19
CA GLY A 105 -4.00 -16.91 8.30
C GLY A 105 -2.60 -17.40 8.64
N ILE A 106 -1.56 -16.99 7.90
CA ILE A 106 -0.20 -17.52 8.03
C ILE A 106 0.79 -16.42 8.44
N ALA A 107 0.99 -15.40 7.62
CA ALA A 107 1.96 -14.35 7.88
C ALA A 107 1.68 -13.10 7.03
N ASP A 108 1.71 -11.93 7.65
CA ASP A 108 1.54 -10.63 6.99
C ASP A 108 2.80 -9.79 7.16
N ILE A 109 3.30 -9.17 6.08
CA ILE A 109 4.47 -8.29 6.12
C ILE A 109 4.07 -6.87 5.74
N LYS A 110 4.04 -5.97 6.73
CA LYS A 110 3.83 -4.53 6.54
C LYS A 110 5.18 -3.82 6.42
N SER A 111 5.38 -3.07 5.35
CA SER A 111 6.52 -2.16 5.15
C SER A 111 5.98 -0.74 5.02
N ALA A 112 6.39 0.20 5.88
CA ALA A 112 5.91 1.59 5.81
C ALA A 112 7.09 2.52 5.49
N ALA A 113 6.89 3.48 4.58
CA ALA A 113 7.80 4.61 4.44
C ALA A 113 7.51 5.64 5.55
N LYS A 114 8.52 6.42 5.95
CA LYS A 114 8.49 7.32 7.12
C LYS A 114 7.43 8.44 7.07
N THR A 115 6.86 8.74 5.89
CA THR A 115 5.97 9.88 5.65
C THR A 115 4.61 9.49 5.09
N GLY A 116 4.46 8.27 4.57
CA GLY A 116 3.19 7.72 4.14
C GLY A 116 3.16 6.23 4.44
N THR A 117 2.21 5.80 5.28
CA THR A 117 2.06 4.38 5.60
C THR A 117 1.46 3.67 4.39
N ILE A 118 2.31 3.15 3.52
CA ILE A 118 1.87 2.20 2.50
C ILE A 118 1.76 0.83 3.16
N TYR A 119 0.60 0.18 3.07
CA TYR A 119 0.42 -1.15 3.64
C TYR A 119 0.68 -2.22 2.60
N PHE A 120 1.39 -3.27 3.01
CA PHE A 120 1.65 -4.46 2.20
C PHE A 120 1.19 -5.69 2.96
N TYR A 121 0.67 -6.66 2.21
CA TYR A 121 0.29 -7.97 2.70
C TYR A 121 0.86 -8.97 1.70
N ILE A 122 1.47 -10.04 2.21
CA ILE A 122 1.88 -11.19 1.41
C ILE A 122 1.04 -12.34 1.92
N ARG A 123 -0.03 -12.71 1.20
CA ARG A 123 -0.78 -13.92 1.52
C ARG A 123 0.15 -15.13 1.35
N GLY A 124 0.05 -16.12 2.23
CA GLY A 124 0.46 -17.49 1.93
C GLY A 124 -0.76 -18.35 2.20
N LEU A 125 -1.38 -18.96 1.18
CA LEU A 125 -2.29 -20.08 1.40
C LEU A 125 -1.51 -21.36 1.22
N LEU A 126 -1.32 -22.15 2.28
CA LEU A 126 -1.04 -23.57 2.08
C LEU A 126 -2.22 -24.17 1.32
N ALA A 127 -2.00 -24.60 0.08
CA ALA A 127 -2.97 -25.44 -0.60
C ALA A 127 -3.11 -26.73 0.21
N GLU A 128 -4.14 -26.82 1.04
CA GLU A 128 -4.54 -28.08 1.66
C GLU A 128 -5.10 -29.00 0.56
N GLU A 129 -4.21 -29.64 -0.20
CA GLU A 129 -4.46 -30.92 -0.87
C GLU A 129 -3.15 -31.48 -1.47
N SER A 130 -2.30 -32.04 -0.60
CA SER A 130 -1.30 -33.04 -1.00
C SER A 130 -1.35 -34.26 -0.09
N LYS A 131 -2.55 -34.84 0.06
CA LYS A 131 -2.75 -36.14 0.72
C LYS A 131 -2.39 -37.36 -0.15
N THR A 132 -1.59 -37.21 -1.21
CA THR A 132 -1.35 -38.29 -2.19
C THR A 132 0.12 -38.57 -2.55
N LEU A 133 1.10 -38.06 -1.82
CA LEU A 133 2.53 -38.33 -2.11
C LEU A 133 3.35 -38.90 -0.94
N GLN A 134 2.72 -39.65 -0.04
CA GLN A 134 3.42 -40.61 0.83
C GLN A 134 2.65 -41.94 0.85
N GLY A 135 2.77 -42.70 -0.24
CA GLY A 135 2.10 -43.98 -0.40
C GLY A 135 2.47 -44.71 -1.68
N LYS A 136 3.76 -45.02 -1.84
CA LYS A 136 4.34 -46.24 -2.44
C LYS A 136 5.84 -46.06 -2.70
#